data_AF-A0A1S1LRV0-F1
#
_entry.id   AF-A0A1S1LRV0-F1
#
_cell.length_a   1.000
_cell.length_b   1.000
_cell.length_c   1.000
_cell.angle_alpha   90.00
_cell.angle_beta   90.00
_cell.angle_gamma   90.00
#
_symmetry.space_group_name_H-M   'P 1'
#
loop_
_entity.id
_entity.type
_entity.pdbx_description
1 polymer ?
#
loop_
_entity_poly.entity_id
_entity_poly.type
_entity_poly.pdbx_seq_one_letter_code
_entity_poly.pdbx_strand_id
1 'polypeptide(L)'
;MTNIAFIGLGHMGLPMAVNLTKAGHTVTAFDLSEQARAAATEAGVPLAESGAAAAAAADVVITMLPKGEHVLAAYQELLPAARPGTLFIDSSTVDVADARAAHDAATAAGHRFADAPVSGGVPGATAATLTFMVGGDDAVFADAEPILGAMGKRIVHCGGPGVGQAAKICNNMILGVSMIAISEAFALGEKLGLSHQALFDVAANASGQCWALTSNCPVPGPVPTSPANRDYTPGFAVALMAKDLGLAANAVRTNGVDAQLGLAAAHIYDDFNTSGGSGLDFSAIFTRIQGAS
;
A
#
# COMPACT_ATOMS: atom_id res chain seq x y z
N MET A 1 1.36 -26.11 4.20
CA MET A 1 1.11 -25.91 2.76
C MET A 1 -0.37 -25.56 2.61
N THR A 2 -0.69 -24.47 1.92
CA THR A 2 -2.04 -23.91 1.80
C THR A 2 -2.29 -23.59 0.33
N ASN A 3 -3.49 -23.84 -0.18
CA ASN A 3 -3.88 -23.46 -1.53
C ASN A 3 -4.36 -22.01 -1.53
N ILE A 4 -3.68 -21.15 -2.28
CA ILE A 4 -3.91 -19.70 -2.29
C ILE A 4 -4.32 -19.26 -3.69
N ALA A 5 -5.49 -18.65 -3.79
CA ALA A 5 -5.86 -17.85 -4.94
C ALA A 5 -5.29 -16.43 -4.78
N PHE A 6 -4.57 -15.92 -5.79
CA PHE A 6 -4.04 -14.56 -5.76
C PHE A 6 -4.62 -13.73 -6.91
N ILE A 7 -5.40 -12.70 -6.59
CA ILE A 7 -6.14 -11.88 -7.55
C ILE A 7 -5.55 -10.47 -7.58
N GLY A 8 -4.96 -10.12 -8.73
CA GLY A 8 -4.21 -8.87 -8.92
C GLY A 8 -2.70 -9.09 -8.87
N LEU A 9 -2.05 -8.96 -10.03
CA LEU A 9 -0.62 -9.24 -10.26
C LEU A 9 0.12 -8.01 -10.78
N GLY A 10 -0.32 -6.82 -10.36
CA GLY A 10 0.37 -5.56 -10.60
C GLY A 10 1.70 -5.47 -9.82
N HIS A 11 2.25 -4.25 -9.73
CA HIS A 11 3.57 -3.99 -9.13
C HIS A 11 3.76 -4.55 -7.71
N MET A 12 2.69 -4.58 -6.91
CA MET A 12 2.72 -5.16 -5.56
C MET A 12 2.35 -6.64 -5.56
N GLY A 13 1.29 -7.01 -6.29
CA GLY A 13 0.71 -8.35 -6.24
C GLY A 13 1.62 -9.45 -6.79
N LEU A 14 2.32 -9.19 -7.90
CA LEU A 14 3.23 -10.18 -8.49
C LEU A 14 4.36 -10.62 -7.54
N PRO A 15 5.19 -9.72 -6.97
CA PRO A 15 6.23 -10.15 -6.05
C PRO A 15 5.68 -10.80 -4.77
N MET A 16 4.50 -10.40 -4.31
CA MET A 16 3.80 -11.05 -3.19
C MET A 16 3.43 -12.51 -3.52
N ALA A 17 2.80 -12.75 -4.68
CA ALA A 17 2.46 -14.10 -5.15
C ALA A 17 3.70 -14.99 -5.32
N VAL A 18 4.79 -14.44 -5.88
CA VAL A 18 6.08 -15.15 -6.01
C VAL A 18 6.62 -15.59 -4.64
N ASN A 19 6.52 -14.73 -3.62
CA ASN A 19 7.02 -15.05 -2.29
C ASN A 19 6.19 -16.13 -1.59
N LEU A 20 4.87 -16.16 -1.81
CA LEU A 20 4.02 -17.27 -1.35
C LEU A 20 4.41 -18.61 -1.99
N THR A 21 4.69 -18.63 -3.30
CA THR A 21 5.19 -19.83 -3.99
C THR A 21 6.53 -20.28 -3.42
N LYS A 22 7.48 -19.36 -3.20
CA LYS A 22 8.79 -19.67 -2.59
C LYS A 22 8.68 -20.19 -1.16
N ALA A 23 7.68 -19.75 -0.41
CA ALA A 23 7.39 -20.25 0.94
C ALA A 23 6.72 -21.64 0.95
N GLY A 24 6.47 -22.25 -0.22
CA GLY A 24 5.92 -23.60 -0.34
C GLY A 24 4.40 -23.67 -0.29
N HIS A 25 3.70 -22.55 -0.54
CA HIS A 25 2.25 -22.57 -0.79
C HIS A 25 1.95 -22.94 -2.24
N THR A 26 0.77 -23.52 -2.48
CA THR A 26 0.26 -23.74 -3.83
C THR A 26 -0.47 -22.48 -4.26
N VAL A 27 0.11 -21.69 -5.16
CA VAL A 27 -0.50 -20.43 -5.63
C VAL A 27 -1.11 -20.62 -7.02
N THR A 28 -2.37 -20.20 -7.17
CA THR A 28 -3.04 -20.05 -8.47
C THR A 28 -3.49 -18.61 -8.59
N ALA A 29 -3.00 -17.90 -9.61
CA ALA A 29 -3.21 -16.46 -9.71
C ALA A 29 -4.05 -16.04 -10.92
N PHE A 30 -4.60 -14.82 -10.85
CA PHE A 30 -5.33 -14.22 -11.96
C PHE A 30 -5.16 -12.69 -11.97
N ASP A 31 -5.10 -12.12 -13.16
CA ASP A 31 -5.15 -10.67 -13.40
C ASP A 31 -5.84 -10.41 -14.76
N LEU A 32 -6.50 -9.25 -14.90
CA LEU A 32 -7.16 -8.82 -16.14
C LEU A 32 -6.14 -8.41 -17.22
N SER A 33 -4.99 -7.88 -16.84
CA SER A 33 -3.93 -7.44 -17.72
C SER A 33 -3.14 -8.62 -18.31
N GLU A 34 -3.12 -8.70 -19.64
CA GLU A 34 -2.27 -9.66 -20.37
C GLU A 34 -0.79 -9.52 -20.01
N GLN A 35 -0.33 -8.28 -19.83
CA GLN A 35 1.06 -8.01 -19.45
C GLN A 35 1.38 -8.56 -18.05
N ALA A 36 0.48 -8.37 -17.09
CA ALA A 36 0.65 -8.89 -15.73
C ALA A 36 0.65 -10.43 -15.71
N ARG A 37 -0.23 -11.05 -16.51
CA ARG A 37 -0.25 -12.52 -16.68
C ARG A 37 1.02 -13.04 -17.34
N ALA A 38 1.53 -12.38 -18.37
CA ALA A 38 2.79 -12.76 -19.01
C ALA A 38 3.97 -12.71 -18.02
N ALA A 39 4.08 -11.63 -17.24
CA ALA A 39 5.10 -11.49 -16.21
C ALA A 39 4.97 -12.53 -15.09
N ALA A 40 3.75 -12.90 -14.71
CA ALA A 40 3.50 -13.96 -13.73
C ALA A 40 3.96 -15.34 -14.23
N THR A 41 3.71 -15.63 -15.51
CA THR A 41 4.16 -16.86 -16.17
C THR A 41 5.69 -16.94 -16.19
N GLU A 42 6.36 -15.84 -16.56
CA GLU A 42 7.82 -15.75 -16.55
C GLU A 42 8.40 -15.93 -15.14
N ALA A 43 7.71 -15.41 -14.11
CA ALA A 43 8.08 -15.57 -12.71
C ALA A 43 7.73 -16.95 -12.11
N GLY A 44 7.14 -17.86 -12.91
CA GLY A 44 6.76 -19.21 -12.47
C GLY A 44 5.54 -19.26 -11.55
N VAL A 45 4.67 -18.26 -11.58
CA VAL A 45 3.40 -18.23 -10.84
C VAL A 45 2.30 -18.87 -11.72
N PRO A 46 1.68 -19.99 -11.29
CA PRO A 46 0.59 -20.62 -12.03
C PRO A 46 -0.62 -19.68 -12.20
N LEU A 47 -1.25 -19.71 -13.37
CA LEU A 47 -2.41 -18.88 -13.70
C LEU A 47 -3.69 -19.69 -13.89
N ALA A 48 -4.82 -19.14 -13.46
CA ALA A 48 -6.15 -19.62 -13.82
C ALA A 48 -6.73 -18.84 -15.01
N GLU A 49 -7.76 -19.43 -15.64
CA GLU A 49 -8.49 -18.80 -16.75
C GLU A 49 -9.39 -17.63 -16.29
N SER A 50 -9.79 -17.62 -15.01
CA SER A 50 -10.59 -16.56 -14.40
C SER A 50 -10.34 -16.46 -12.90
N GLY A 51 -10.76 -15.35 -12.27
CA GLY A 51 -10.71 -15.20 -10.82
C GLY A 51 -11.54 -16.27 -10.09
N ALA A 52 -12.75 -16.55 -10.58
CA ALA A 52 -13.60 -17.62 -10.04
C ALA A 52 -12.93 -19.00 -10.12
N ALA A 53 -12.26 -19.31 -11.24
CA ALA A 53 -11.52 -20.56 -11.39
C ALA A 53 -10.34 -20.66 -10.41
N ALA A 54 -9.63 -19.56 -10.13
CA ALA A 54 -8.60 -19.53 -9.09
C ALA A 54 -9.19 -19.79 -7.70
N ALA A 55 -10.32 -19.16 -7.37
CA ALA A 55 -10.95 -19.24 -6.05
C ALA A 55 -11.57 -20.62 -5.73
N ALA A 56 -12.00 -21.37 -6.75
CA ALA A 56 -12.78 -22.60 -6.58
C ALA A 56 -12.09 -23.70 -5.73
N ALA A 57 -10.76 -23.78 -5.76
CA ALA A 57 -9.98 -24.78 -5.01
C ALA A 57 -9.16 -24.17 -3.86
N ALA A 58 -9.28 -22.87 -3.61
CA ALA A 58 -8.46 -22.16 -2.65
C ALA A 58 -8.91 -22.42 -1.20
N ASP A 59 -7.97 -22.50 -0.27
CA ASP A 59 -8.21 -22.36 1.17
C ASP A 59 -8.26 -20.88 1.56
N VAL A 60 -7.47 -20.06 0.85
CA VAL A 60 -7.33 -18.62 1.05
C VAL A 60 -7.37 -17.87 -0.28
N VAL A 61 -8.12 -16.76 -0.34
CA VAL A 61 -8.15 -15.85 -1.49
C VAL A 61 -7.53 -14.52 -1.06
N ILE A 62 -6.50 -14.07 -1.78
CA ILE A 62 -5.85 -12.78 -1.54
C ILE A 62 -6.16 -11.84 -2.70
N THR A 63 -6.65 -10.63 -2.41
CA THR A 63 -6.81 -9.55 -3.40
C THR A 63 -5.76 -8.46 -3.21
N MET A 64 -5.21 -7.96 -4.32
CA MET A 64 -4.30 -6.81 -4.35
C MET A 64 -4.66 -5.89 -5.52
N LEU A 65 -5.73 -5.12 -5.35
CA LEU A 65 -6.41 -4.37 -6.41
C LEU A 65 -6.31 -2.85 -6.23
N PRO A 66 -6.55 -2.05 -7.30
CA PRO A 66 -6.30 -0.60 -7.23
C PRO A 66 -7.22 0.21 -6.30
N LYS A 67 -8.50 -0.18 -6.19
CA LYS A 67 -9.59 0.60 -5.56
C LYS A 67 -10.66 -0.31 -4.96
N GLY A 68 -11.45 0.22 -4.03
CA GLY A 68 -12.55 -0.51 -3.36
C GLY A 68 -13.62 -1.01 -4.31
N GLU A 69 -14.01 -0.20 -5.30
CA GLU A 69 -14.97 -0.62 -6.33
C GLU A 69 -14.53 -1.88 -7.09
N HIS A 70 -13.21 -2.04 -7.31
CA HIS A 70 -12.66 -3.23 -7.97
C HIS A 70 -12.66 -4.45 -7.03
N VAL A 71 -12.40 -4.26 -5.74
CA VAL A 71 -12.48 -5.34 -4.73
C VAL A 71 -13.92 -5.86 -4.64
N LEU A 72 -14.88 -4.94 -4.46
CA LEU A 72 -16.29 -5.28 -4.37
C LEU A 72 -16.81 -5.96 -5.64
N ALA A 73 -16.42 -5.47 -6.83
CA ALA A 73 -16.77 -6.10 -8.09
C ALA A 73 -16.17 -7.51 -8.23
N ALA A 74 -14.88 -7.69 -7.90
CA ALA A 74 -14.25 -9.01 -7.93
C ALA A 74 -14.96 -9.99 -6.97
N TYR A 75 -15.38 -9.54 -5.80
CA TYR A 75 -16.02 -10.40 -4.79
C TYR A 75 -17.39 -10.94 -5.26
N GLN A 76 -18.06 -10.28 -6.20
CA GLN A 76 -19.31 -10.80 -6.80
C GLN A 76 -19.10 -12.15 -7.50
N GLU A 77 -17.92 -12.40 -8.07
CA GLU A 77 -17.58 -13.65 -8.74
C GLU A 77 -16.79 -14.60 -7.84
N LEU A 78 -15.90 -14.07 -6.98
CA LEU A 78 -15.02 -14.87 -6.14
C LEU A 78 -15.76 -15.56 -5.00
N LEU A 79 -16.67 -14.85 -4.31
CA LEU A 79 -17.41 -15.39 -3.17
C LEU A 79 -18.25 -16.63 -3.54
N PRO A 80 -19.13 -16.61 -4.56
CA PRO A 80 -19.93 -17.79 -4.89
C PRO A 80 -19.11 -18.96 -5.46
N ALA A 81 -17.91 -18.70 -5.99
CA ALA A 81 -17.02 -19.75 -6.51
C ALA A 81 -16.18 -20.42 -5.41
N ALA A 82 -15.88 -19.70 -4.32
CA ALA A 82 -15.03 -20.19 -3.25
C ALA A 82 -15.70 -21.29 -2.42
N ARG A 83 -14.89 -22.19 -1.84
CA ARG A 83 -15.37 -23.20 -0.90
C ARG A 83 -15.91 -22.55 0.39
N PRO A 84 -16.92 -23.15 1.05
CA PRO A 84 -17.42 -22.63 2.33
C PRO A 84 -16.31 -22.44 3.36
N GLY A 85 -16.32 -21.33 4.09
CA GLY A 85 -15.33 -21.05 5.14
C GLY A 85 -13.94 -20.61 4.65
N THR A 86 -13.71 -20.46 3.33
CA THR A 86 -12.49 -19.85 2.77
C THR A 86 -12.16 -18.53 3.46
N LEU A 87 -10.87 -18.29 3.70
CA LEU A 87 -10.39 -17.01 4.23
C LEU A 87 -10.08 -16.05 3.09
N PHE A 88 -10.75 -14.91 3.07
CA PHE A 88 -10.45 -13.80 2.17
C PHE A 88 -9.54 -12.79 2.88
N ILE A 89 -8.47 -12.39 2.21
CA ILE A 89 -7.53 -11.37 2.69
C ILE A 89 -7.44 -10.28 1.64
N ASP A 90 -8.02 -9.12 1.91
CA ASP A 90 -7.86 -7.97 1.03
C ASP A 90 -6.63 -7.14 1.42
N SER A 91 -5.57 -7.23 0.61
CA SER A 91 -4.34 -6.45 0.80
C SER A 91 -4.35 -5.11 0.04
N SER A 92 -5.43 -4.83 -0.68
CA SER A 92 -5.66 -3.54 -1.34
C SER A 92 -5.68 -2.40 -0.32
N THR A 93 -5.36 -1.17 -0.74
CA THR A 93 -5.63 0.02 0.08
C THR A 93 -6.93 0.65 -0.42
N VAL A 94 -7.97 0.68 0.41
CA VAL A 94 -9.33 1.10 0.06
C VAL A 94 -9.94 1.96 1.16
N ASP A 95 -11.13 2.53 0.95
CA ASP A 95 -11.84 3.23 2.03
C ASP A 95 -12.23 2.22 3.14
N VAL A 96 -12.25 2.68 4.39
CA VAL A 96 -12.72 1.89 5.54
C VAL A 96 -14.16 1.39 5.32
N ALA A 97 -15.00 2.20 4.68
CA ALA A 97 -16.37 1.81 4.33
C ALA A 97 -16.39 0.65 3.31
N ASP A 98 -15.54 0.69 2.28
CA ASP A 98 -15.45 -0.37 1.27
C ASP A 98 -14.91 -1.67 1.87
N ALA A 99 -13.90 -1.59 2.75
CA ALA A 99 -13.38 -2.76 3.46
C ALA A 99 -14.43 -3.41 4.38
N ARG A 100 -15.26 -2.61 5.05
CA ARG A 100 -16.39 -3.12 5.83
C ARG A 100 -17.47 -3.73 4.94
N ALA A 101 -17.78 -3.13 3.81
CA ALA A 101 -18.72 -3.71 2.85
C ALA A 101 -18.19 -5.06 2.28
N ALA A 102 -16.89 -5.17 2.01
CA ALA A 102 -16.26 -6.42 1.59
C ALA A 102 -16.31 -7.49 2.69
N HIS A 103 -16.06 -7.09 3.96
CA HIS A 103 -16.21 -7.96 5.13
C HIS A 103 -17.65 -8.48 5.26
N ASP A 104 -18.64 -7.61 5.18
CA ASP A 104 -20.05 -7.96 5.30
C ASP A 104 -20.48 -8.91 4.18
N ALA A 105 -20.05 -8.65 2.93
CA ALA A 105 -20.32 -9.50 1.79
C ALA A 105 -19.70 -10.91 1.95
N ALA A 106 -18.43 -10.98 2.39
CA ALA A 106 -17.76 -12.25 2.62
C ALA A 106 -18.42 -13.06 3.75
N THR A 107 -18.77 -12.39 4.85
CA THR A 107 -19.43 -13.02 6.00
C THR A 107 -20.82 -13.52 5.64
N ALA A 108 -21.61 -12.74 4.88
CA ALA A 108 -22.94 -13.13 4.41
C ALA A 108 -22.89 -14.35 3.47
N ALA A 109 -21.80 -14.52 2.72
CA ALA A 109 -21.53 -15.69 1.89
C ALA A 109 -20.97 -16.90 2.68
N GLY A 110 -20.79 -16.79 4.00
CA GLY A 110 -20.28 -17.87 4.85
C GLY A 110 -18.76 -18.02 4.82
N HIS A 111 -18.03 -16.96 4.47
CA HIS A 111 -16.57 -16.90 4.47
C HIS A 111 -16.03 -16.05 5.61
N ARG A 112 -14.71 -16.10 5.78
CA ARG A 112 -13.97 -15.29 6.75
C ARG A 112 -13.23 -14.20 6.00
N PHE A 113 -13.00 -13.05 6.65
CA PHE A 113 -12.41 -11.90 5.96
C PHE A 113 -11.46 -11.10 6.85
N ALA A 114 -10.30 -10.77 6.30
CA ALA A 114 -9.36 -9.79 6.84
C ALA A 114 -9.08 -8.67 5.83
N ASP A 115 -9.15 -7.41 6.26
CA ASP A 115 -8.48 -6.32 5.55
C ASP A 115 -7.02 -6.24 6.04
N ALA A 116 -6.07 -6.41 5.13
CA ALA A 116 -4.65 -6.48 5.44
C ALA A 116 -3.82 -5.58 4.51
N PRO A 117 -4.09 -4.26 4.41
CA PRO A 117 -3.29 -3.36 3.60
C PRO A 117 -1.82 -3.37 4.00
N VAL A 118 -0.97 -3.01 3.05
CA VAL A 118 0.50 -3.15 3.17
C VAL A 118 1.24 -1.81 3.16
N SER A 119 2.41 -1.78 3.79
CA SER A 119 3.41 -0.73 3.67
C SER A 119 4.80 -1.32 3.38
N GLY A 120 5.63 -0.58 2.63
CA GLY A 120 6.98 -1.01 2.22
C GLY A 120 7.27 -0.93 0.71
N GLY A 121 6.26 -0.65 -0.11
CA GLY A 121 6.39 -0.50 -1.56
C GLY A 121 6.87 -1.76 -2.28
N VAL A 122 7.17 -1.62 -3.57
CA VAL A 122 7.67 -2.73 -4.42
C VAL A 122 8.95 -3.36 -3.87
N PRO A 123 9.95 -2.59 -3.37
CA PRO A 123 11.14 -3.20 -2.77
C PRO A 123 10.80 -4.10 -1.57
N GLY A 124 9.89 -3.65 -0.70
CA GLY A 124 9.42 -4.45 0.44
C GLY A 124 8.66 -5.70 0.01
N ALA A 125 7.81 -5.58 -1.01
CA ALA A 125 7.05 -6.70 -1.57
C ALA A 125 7.98 -7.77 -2.16
N THR A 126 8.97 -7.37 -2.95
CA THR A 126 9.97 -8.29 -3.53
C THR A 126 10.81 -8.96 -2.45
N ALA A 127 11.23 -8.22 -1.43
CA ALA A 127 12.08 -8.72 -0.35
C ALA A 127 11.33 -9.51 0.74
N ALA A 128 10.01 -9.68 0.64
CA ALA A 128 9.15 -10.25 1.69
C ALA A 128 9.30 -9.53 3.05
N THR A 129 9.40 -8.20 3.03
CA THR A 129 9.61 -7.36 4.22
C THR A 129 8.48 -6.34 4.46
N LEU A 130 7.34 -6.54 3.80
CA LEU A 130 6.17 -5.70 4.01
C LEU A 130 5.73 -5.66 5.48
N THR A 131 5.10 -4.55 5.84
CA THR A 131 4.28 -4.45 7.05
C THR A 131 2.82 -4.59 6.68
N PHE A 132 2.14 -5.57 7.25
CA PHE A 132 0.70 -5.76 7.13
C PHE A 132 -0.01 -5.16 8.35
N MET A 133 -1.07 -4.41 8.10
CA MET A 133 -1.97 -3.85 9.13
C MET A 133 -3.29 -4.57 9.00
N VAL A 134 -3.62 -5.45 9.94
CA VAL A 134 -4.68 -6.45 9.77
C VAL A 134 -5.90 -6.07 10.62
N GLY A 135 -7.04 -5.85 9.97
CA GLY A 135 -8.36 -5.80 10.57
C GLY A 135 -9.09 -7.14 10.42
N GLY A 136 -9.69 -7.63 11.49
CA GLY A 136 -10.37 -8.92 11.57
C GLY A 136 -10.51 -9.37 13.03
N ASP A 137 -11.36 -10.36 13.30
CA ASP A 137 -11.40 -10.94 14.65
C ASP A 137 -10.10 -11.71 14.98
N ASP A 138 -9.91 -12.05 16.26
CA ASP A 138 -8.68 -12.71 16.75
C ASP A 138 -8.42 -14.05 16.03
N ALA A 139 -9.47 -14.79 15.68
CA ALA A 139 -9.36 -16.08 15.01
C ALA A 139 -8.94 -15.93 13.55
N VAL A 140 -9.52 -14.94 12.85
CA VAL A 140 -9.13 -14.55 11.50
C VAL A 140 -7.68 -14.07 11.47
N PHE A 141 -7.26 -13.26 12.44
CA PHE A 141 -5.88 -12.81 12.55
C PHE A 141 -4.92 -13.99 12.74
N ALA A 142 -5.22 -14.90 13.66
CA ALA A 142 -4.39 -16.07 13.93
C ALA A 142 -4.19 -16.97 12.69
N ASP A 143 -5.20 -17.08 11.82
CA ASP A 143 -5.12 -17.84 10.58
C ASP A 143 -4.45 -17.07 9.44
N ALA A 144 -4.61 -15.75 9.37
CA ALA A 144 -4.00 -14.90 8.35
C ALA A 144 -2.50 -14.66 8.59
N GLU A 145 -2.09 -14.47 9.85
CA GLU A 145 -0.72 -14.14 10.24
C GLU A 145 0.35 -15.04 9.62
N PRO A 146 0.28 -16.39 9.69
CA PRO A 146 1.32 -17.25 9.11
C PRO A 146 1.41 -17.14 7.58
N ILE A 147 0.31 -16.81 6.90
CA ILE A 147 0.28 -16.62 5.44
C ILE A 147 0.88 -15.27 5.08
N LEU A 148 0.48 -14.21 5.79
CA LEU A 148 1.01 -12.86 5.60
C LEU A 148 2.51 -12.79 5.92
N GLY A 149 2.97 -13.57 6.90
CA GLY A 149 4.38 -13.69 7.29
C GLY A 149 5.30 -14.22 6.17
N ALA A 150 4.76 -14.88 5.14
CA ALA A 150 5.54 -15.27 3.96
C ALA A 150 5.85 -14.09 3.00
N MET A 151 5.10 -12.99 3.12
CA MET A 151 5.23 -11.80 2.28
C MET A 151 5.70 -10.57 3.06
N GLY A 152 5.72 -10.65 4.38
CA GLY A 152 5.94 -9.53 5.27
C GLY A 152 6.83 -9.89 6.46
N LYS A 153 7.51 -8.86 6.98
CA LYS A 153 8.35 -8.98 8.18
C LYS A 153 7.62 -8.59 9.46
N ARG A 154 6.55 -7.81 9.33
CA ARG A 154 5.77 -7.33 10.48
C ARG A 154 4.29 -7.44 10.18
N ILE A 155 3.57 -8.18 11.01
CA ILE A 155 2.13 -8.36 10.91
C ILE A 155 1.53 -7.78 12.20
N VAL A 156 0.66 -6.78 12.06
CA VAL A 156 0.10 -6.06 13.21
C VAL A 156 -1.40 -6.26 13.21
N HIS A 157 -1.94 -6.86 14.27
CA HIS A 157 -3.38 -6.90 14.48
C HIS A 157 -3.86 -5.52 14.94
N CYS A 158 -4.64 -4.84 14.11
CA CYS A 158 -5.08 -3.47 14.35
C CYS A 158 -6.44 -3.40 15.05
N GLY A 159 -7.20 -4.49 15.05
CA GLY A 159 -8.53 -4.58 15.64
C GLY A 159 -9.51 -5.28 14.71
N GLY A 160 -10.81 -4.98 14.88
CA GLY A 160 -11.87 -5.58 14.07
C GLY A 160 -11.88 -5.16 12.59
N PRO A 161 -12.94 -5.53 11.85
CA PRO A 161 -13.05 -5.27 10.42
C PRO A 161 -12.91 -3.79 10.02
N GLY A 162 -12.10 -3.54 8.99
CA GLY A 162 -11.78 -2.22 8.44
C GLY A 162 -10.69 -1.44 9.21
N VAL A 163 -10.24 -1.95 10.36
CA VAL A 163 -9.28 -1.22 11.21
C VAL A 163 -7.85 -1.32 10.66
N GLY A 164 -7.55 -2.33 9.82
CA GLY A 164 -6.31 -2.38 9.05
C GLY A 164 -6.20 -1.21 8.07
N GLN A 165 -7.29 -0.94 7.32
CA GLN A 165 -7.38 0.26 6.47
C GLN A 165 -7.26 1.55 7.27
N ALA A 166 -7.93 1.65 8.42
CA ALA A 166 -7.83 2.83 9.29
C ALA A 166 -6.38 3.10 9.74
N ALA A 167 -5.64 2.06 10.14
CA ALA A 167 -4.23 2.19 10.49
C ALA A 167 -3.39 2.65 9.29
N LYS A 168 -3.62 2.08 8.11
CA LYS A 168 -2.93 2.42 6.86
C LYS A 168 -3.13 3.88 6.46
N ILE A 169 -4.37 4.39 6.46
CA ILE A 169 -4.65 5.78 6.06
C ILE A 169 -4.06 6.77 7.05
N CYS A 170 -4.09 6.48 8.36
CA CYS A 170 -3.45 7.31 9.38
C CYS A 170 -1.93 7.37 9.18
N ASN A 171 -1.29 6.22 8.94
CA ASN A 171 0.15 6.16 8.66
C ASN A 171 0.52 6.95 7.40
N ASN A 172 -0.25 6.80 6.32
CA ASN A 172 0.06 7.49 5.06
C ASN A 172 -0.26 8.99 5.12
N MET A 173 -1.20 9.43 5.95
CA MET A 173 -1.39 10.85 6.27
C MET A 173 -0.17 11.45 6.97
N ILE A 174 0.38 10.76 8.00
CA ILE A 174 1.63 11.17 8.66
C ILE A 174 2.76 11.25 7.62
N LEU A 175 2.88 10.24 6.76
CA LEU A 175 3.91 10.18 5.73
C LEU A 175 3.83 11.36 4.75
N GLY A 176 2.65 11.65 4.20
CA GLY A 176 2.44 12.77 3.28
C GLY A 176 2.77 14.12 3.91
N VAL A 177 2.28 14.38 5.13
CA VAL A 177 2.59 15.62 5.87
C VAL A 177 4.09 15.74 6.13
N SER A 178 4.72 14.67 6.60
CA SER A 178 6.15 14.69 6.92
C SER A 178 7.03 14.93 5.69
N MET A 179 6.68 14.37 4.53
CA MET A 179 7.44 14.59 3.29
C MET A 179 7.37 16.04 2.83
N ILE A 180 6.19 16.68 2.91
CA ILE A 180 6.03 18.10 2.61
C ILE A 180 6.90 18.93 3.56
N ALA A 181 6.77 18.72 4.86
CA ALA A 181 7.53 19.47 5.87
C ALA A 181 9.06 19.32 5.70
N ILE A 182 9.55 18.10 5.40
CA ILE A 182 10.96 17.88 5.12
C ILE A 182 11.39 18.58 3.83
N SER A 183 10.56 18.55 2.78
CA SER A 183 10.85 19.24 1.52
C SER A 183 10.92 20.76 1.70
N GLU A 184 9.99 21.34 2.47
CA GLU A 184 10.01 22.76 2.84
C GLU A 184 11.27 23.13 3.64
N ALA A 185 11.66 22.29 4.61
CA ALA A 185 12.87 22.50 5.40
C ALA A 185 14.15 22.47 4.55
N PHE A 186 14.26 21.56 3.58
CA PHE A 186 15.38 21.54 2.64
C PHE A 186 15.40 22.77 1.74
N ALA A 187 14.26 23.18 1.18
CA ALA A 187 14.18 24.37 0.34
C ALA A 187 14.54 25.65 1.12
N LEU A 188 14.07 25.78 2.37
CA LEU A 188 14.44 26.89 3.25
C LEU A 188 15.94 26.83 3.59
N GLY A 189 16.46 25.65 3.93
CA GLY A 189 17.87 25.43 4.23
C GLY A 189 18.79 25.93 3.11
N GLU A 190 18.47 25.62 1.85
CA GLU A 190 19.20 26.13 0.68
C GLU A 190 19.24 27.66 0.65
N LYS A 191 18.10 28.34 0.87
CA LYS A 191 18.01 29.81 0.88
C LYS A 191 18.78 30.44 2.04
N LEU A 192 18.91 29.71 3.16
CA LEU A 192 19.68 30.13 4.33
C LEU A 192 21.17 29.77 4.23
N GLY A 193 21.61 29.12 3.14
CA GLY A 193 23.02 28.77 2.91
C GLY A 193 23.46 27.44 3.54
N LEU A 194 22.53 26.58 3.95
CA LEU A 194 22.84 25.21 4.36
C LEU A 194 23.01 24.30 3.14
N SER A 195 24.00 23.42 3.20
CA SER A 195 24.05 22.29 2.27
C SER A 195 23.01 21.23 2.65
N HIS A 196 22.55 20.45 1.68
CA HIS A 196 21.67 19.30 1.92
C HIS A 196 22.27 18.33 2.94
N GLN A 197 23.57 18.06 2.84
CA GLN A 197 24.25 17.16 3.76
C GLN A 197 24.24 17.68 5.19
N ALA A 198 24.55 18.98 5.39
CA ALA A 198 24.57 19.56 6.72
C ALA A 198 23.18 19.53 7.38
N LEU A 199 22.12 19.85 6.63
CA LEU A 199 20.75 19.78 7.16
C LEU A 199 20.34 18.32 7.44
N PHE A 200 20.68 17.38 6.55
CA PHE A 200 20.41 15.96 6.76
C PHE A 200 21.11 15.44 8.02
N ASP A 201 22.40 15.70 8.20
CA ASP A 201 23.18 15.23 9.34
C ASP A 201 22.58 15.72 10.68
N VAL A 202 22.10 16.96 10.73
CA VAL A 202 21.41 17.50 11.90
C VAL A 202 20.04 16.85 12.09
N ALA A 203 19.16 16.93 11.08
CA ALA A 203 17.76 16.54 11.22
C ALA A 203 17.58 15.02 11.40
N ALA A 204 18.44 14.21 10.76
CA ALA A 204 18.39 12.75 10.86
C ALA A 204 18.81 12.22 12.23
N ASN A 205 19.55 13.03 13.01
CA ASN A 205 20.04 12.69 14.34
C ASN A 205 19.43 13.55 15.45
N ALA A 206 18.37 14.32 15.13
CA ALA A 206 17.66 15.19 16.06
C ALA A 206 16.15 14.90 16.04
N SER A 207 15.37 15.74 16.72
CA SER A 207 13.92 15.56 16.87
C SER A 207 13.11 15.69 15.58
N GLY A 208 13.72 16.15 14.48
CA GLY A 208 13.10 16.21 13.15
C GLY A 208 13.14 14.88 12.39
N GLN A 209 13.73 13.83 12.96
CA GLN A 209 13.91 12.56 12.27
C GLN A 209 12.57 11.89 11.94
N CYS A 210 12.45 11.44 10.71
CA CYS A 210 11.37 10.56 10.25
C CYS A 210 11.83 9.74 9.03
N TRP A 211 11.03 8.76 8.63
CA TRP A 211 11.35 7.90 7.48
C TRP A 211 11.49 8.68 6.16
N ALA A 212 10.64 9.70 5.95
CA ALA A 212 10.70 10.58 4.77
C ALA A 212 12.08 11.25 4.64
N LEU A 213 12.73 11.57 5.75
CA LEU A 213 14.09 12.10 5.77
C LEU A 213 15.14 10.99 5.59
N THR A 214 15.13 9.97 6.45
CA THR A 214 16.27 9.03 6.56
C THR A 214 16.29 7.93 5.50
N SER A 215 15.18 7.73 4.78
CA SER A 215 15.07 6.66 3.78
C SER A 215 14.61 7.18 2.42
N ASN A 216 13.76 8.22 2.38
CA ASN A 216 13.23 8.77 1.14
C ASN A 216 13.57 10.26 0.96
N CYS A 217 14.79 10.65 1.41
CA CYS A 217 15.26 12.03 1.39
C CYS A 217 14.94 12.71 0.04
N PRO A 218 14.24 13.85 0.04
CA PRO A 218 13.70 14.45 -1.17
C PRO A 218 14.74 15.25 -1.98
N VAL A 219 15.99 15.28 -1.53
CA VAL A 219 17.10 15.92 -2.22
C VAL A 219 18.17 14.89 -2.59
N PRO A 220 18.86 15.05 -3.74
CA PRO A 220 19.93 14.13 -4.14
C PRO A 220 21.15 14.25 -3.20
N GLY A 221 21.84 13.13 -2.97
CA GLY A 221 23.07 13.06 -2.18
C GLY A 221 22.92 12.29 -0.85
N PRO A 222 22.28 12.87 0.19
CA PRO A 222 22.39 12.35 1.56
C PRO A 222 21.94 10.89 1.75
N VAL A 223 20.95 10.45 0.96
CA VAL A 223 20.48 9.05 0.94
C VAL A 223 20.61 8.54 -0.50
N PRO A 224 21.72 7.89 -0.88
CA PRO A 224 21.99 7.50 -2.27
C PRO A 224 20.93 6.61 -2.91
N THR A 225 20.20 5.84 -2.10
CA THR A 225 19.13 4.94 -2.56
C THR A 225 17.78 5.65 -2.76
N SER A 226 17.65 6.91 -2.34
CA SER A 226 16.38 7.65 -2.43
C SER A 226 16.04 7.98 -3.90
N PRO A 227 14.74 8.10 -4.23
CA PRO A 227 14.28 8.46 -5.58
C PRO A 227 14.85 9.77 -6.12
N ALA A 228 15.19 10.73 -5.26
CA ALA A 228 15.77 12.01 -5.67
C ALA A 228 17.10 11.87 -6.44
N ASN A 229 17.81 10.75 -6.31
CA ASN A 229 19.06 10.46 -7.04
C ASN A 229 18.84 9.80 -8.41
N ARG A 230 17.59 9.57 -8.81
CA ARG A 230 17.23 8.87 -10.06
C ARG A 230 16.00 9.50 -10.71
N ASP A 231 16.05 10.83 -10.82
CA ASP A 231 15.01 11.68 -11.42
C ASP A 231 13.60 11.41 -10.87
N TYR A 232 13.53 11.08 -9.57
CA TYR A 232 12.30 10.72 -8.87
C TYR A 232 11.54 9.56 -9.54
N THR A 233 12.27 8.60 -10.14
CA THR A 233 11.67 7.33 -10.56
C THR A 233 11.00 6.67 -9.34
N PRO A 234 9.68 6.37 -9.40
CA PRO A 234 8.90 6.05 -8.21
C PRO A 234 9.40 4.85 -7.42
N GLY A 235 9.53 5.02 -6.10
CA GLY A 235 9.33 3.95 -5.14
C GLY A 235 7.85 3.91 -4.70
N PHE A 236 7.28 5.09 -4.44
CA PHE A 236 5.85 5.29 -4.18
C PHE A 236 5.37 6.53 -4.93
N ALA A 237 4.55 6.31 -5.97
CA ALA A 237 4.16 7.37 -6.90
C ALA A 237 3.26 8.44 -6.25
N VAL A 238 3.36 9.68 -6.73
CA VAL A 238 2.48 10.80 -6.36
C VAL A 238 1.01 10.42 -6.53
N ALA A 239 0.65 9.74 -7.62
CA ALA A 239 -0.73 9.27 -7.84
C ALA A 239 -1.26 8.39 -6.70
N LEU A 240 -0.40 7.54 -6.13
CA LEU A 240 -0.77 6.66 -5.02
C LEU A 240 -0.83 7.42 -3.69
N MET A 241 0.10 8.35 -3.45
CA MET A 241 0.05 9.22 -2.27
C MET A 241 -1.21 10.12 -2.28
N ALA A 242 -1.53 10.73 -3.42
CA ALA A 242 -2.73 11.56 -3.59
C ALA A 242 -4.01 10.75 -3.34
N LYS A 243 -4.08 9.52 -3.87
CA LYS A 243 -5.17 8.59 -3.58
C LYS A 243 -5.30 8.33 -2.06
N ASP A 244 -4.21 7.93 -1.40
CA ASP A 244 -4.25 7.55 0.01
C ASP A 244 -4.58 8.75 0.93
N LEU A 245 -4.08 9.94 0.60
CA LEU A 245 -4.45 11.18 1.29
C LEU A 245 -5.89 11.60 1.01
N GLY A 246 -6.43 11.30 -0.17
CA GLY A 246 -7.85 11.44 -0.48
C GLY A 246 -8.73 10.58 0.44
N LEU A 247 -8.35 9.32 0.65
CA LEU A 247 -9.01 8.41 1.60
C LEU A 247 -8.91 8.95 3.04
N ALA A 248 -7.73 9.40 3.45
CA ALA A 248 -7.55 10.01 4.77
C ALA A 248 -8.40 11.27 4.96
N ALA A 249 -8.47 12.16 3.96
CA ALA A 249 -9.28 13.36 4.00
C ALA A 249 -10.78 13.04 4.06
N ASN A 250 -11.24 11.99 3.37
CA ASN A 250 -12.62 11.52 3.49
C ASN A 250 -12.93 11.03 4.91
N ALA A 251 -12.03 10.22 5.47
CA ALA A 251 -12.16 9.70 6.84
C ALA A 251 -12.18 10.84 7.88
N VAL A 252 -11.29 11.83 7.74
CA VAL A 252 -11.26 13.03 8.61
C VAL A 252 -12.61 13.76 8.60
N ARG A 253 -13.16 14.04 7.41
CA ARG A 253 -14.43 14.77 7.27
C ARG A 253 -15.60 13.98 7.84
N THR A 254 -15.67 12.69 7.52
CA THR A 254 -16.77 11.82 7.95
C THR A 254 -16.80 11.62 9.46
N ASN A 255 -15.64 11.67 10.13
CA ASN A 255 -15.52 11.48 11.57
C ASN A 255 -15.39 12.79 12.36
N GLY A 256 -15.49 13.96 11.71
CA GLY A 256 -15.44 15.27 12.37
C GLY A 256 -14.11 15.58 13.06
N VAL A 257 -12.99 15.09 12.53
CA VAL A 257 -11.65 15.36 13.07
C VAL A 257 -11.13 16.70 12.52
N ASP A 258 -10.58 17.55 13.39
CA ASP A 258 -9.90 18.79 12.96
C ASP A 258 -8.44 18.49 12.57
N ALA A 259 -8.23 17.93 11.37
CA ALA A 259 -6.91 17.54 10.86
C ALA A 259 -6.37 18.52 9.81
N GLN A 260 -6.05 19.75 10.23
CA GLN A 260 -5.62 20.84 9.34
C GLN A 260 -4.44 20.46 8.42
N LEU A 261 -3.37 19.89 8.98
CA LEU A 261 -2.18 19.49 8.21
C LEU A 261 -2.46 18.34 7.24
N GLY A 262 -3.27 17.36 7.66
CA GLY A 262 -3.65 16.23 6.80
C GLY A 262 -4.48 16.67 5.60
N LEU A 263 -5.46 17.56 5.83
CA LEU A 263 -6.28 18.14 4.77
C LEU A 263 -5.46 19.01 3.81
N ALA A 264 -4.52 19.79 4.33
CA ALA A 264 -3.60 20.58 3.51
C ALA A 264 -2.69 19.67 2.65
N ALA A 265 -2.11 18.62 3.25
CA ALA A 265 -1.30 17.66 2.52
C ALA A 265 -2.10 16.97 1.40
N ALA A 266 -3.35 16.58 1.66
CA ALA A 266 -4.22 15.99 0.65
C ALA A 266 -4.43 16.93 -0.55
N HIS A 267 -4.70 18.22 -0.30
CA HIS A 267 -4.84 19.22 -1.35
C HIS A 267 -3.54 19.41 -2.14
N ILE A 268 -2.40 19.57 -1.45
CA ILE A 268 -1.09 19.76 -2.08
C ILE A 268 -0.73 18.59 -3.01
N TYR A 269 -0.96 17.36 -2.58
CA TYR A 269 -0.66 16.18 -3.39
C TYR A 269 -1.66 15.96 -4.54
N ASP A 270 -2.94 16.29 -4.35
CA ASP A 270 -3.92 16.25 -5.44
C ASP A 270 -3.58 17.25 -6.55
N ASP A 271 -3.23 18.49 -6.16
CA ASP A 271 -2.75 19.52 -7.08
C ASP A 271 -1.49 19.06 -7.82
N PHE A 272 -0.52 18.49 -7.10
CA PHE A 272 0.73 18.02 -7.73
C PHE A 272 0.49 16.83 -8.66
N ASN A 273 -0.41 15.92 -8.29
CA ASN A 273 -0.81 14.80 -9.13
C ASN A 273 -1.42 15.28 -10.45
N THR A 274 -2.31 16.27 -10.40
CA THR A 274 -3.01 16.80 -11.59
C THR A 274 -2.14 17.78 -12.40
N SER A 275 -1.13 18.40 -11.79
CA SER A 275 -0.22 19.34 -12.46
C SER A 275 1.06 18.69 -13.02
N GLY A 276 1.01 17.40 -13.39
CA GLY A 276 2.12 16.70 -14.07
C GLY A 276 3.07 15.91 -13.16
N GLY A 277 2.85 15.87 -11.84
CA GLY A 277 3.66 15.09 -10.91
C GLY A 277 3.28 13.61 -10.80
N SER A 278 2.15 13.20 -11.38
CA SER A 278 1.52 11.88 -11.17
C SER A 278 2.46 10.67 -11.25
N GLY A 279 3.35 10.67 -12.26
CA GLY A 279 4.28 9.57 -12.53
C GLY A 279 5.61 9.61 -11.76
N LEU A 280 5.82 10.61 -10.91
CA LEU A 280 7.03 10.77 -10.09
C LEU A 280 6.85 10.16 -8.71
N ASP A 281 7.95 9.92 -8.00
CA ASP A 281 7.91 9.58 -6.58
C ASP A 281 7.29 10.73 -5.76
N PHE A 282 6.56 10.40 -4.69
CA PHE A 282 5.92 11.40 -3.84
C PHE A 282 6.90 12.40 -3.18
N SER A 283 8.19 12.05 -3.07
CA SER A 283 9.25 12.99 -2.66
C SER A 283 9.53 14.10 -3.67
N ALA A 284 9.10 13.95 -4.93
CA ALA A 284 9.26 14.97 -5.97
C ALA A 284 8.48 16.27 -5.68
N ILE A 285 7.62 16.28 -4.66
CA ILE A 285 6.96 17.49 -4.16
C ILE A 285 7.96 18.60 -3.83
N PHE A 286 9.19 18.23 -3.46
CA PHE A 286 10.31 19.16 -3.30
C PHE A 286 10.54 20.03 -4.54
N THR A 287 10.48 19.47 -5.75
CA THR A 287 10.72 20.23 -6.99
C THR A 287 9.64 21.29 -7.22
N ARG A 288 8.38 20.99 -6.88
CA ARG A 288 7.28 21.97 -6.89
C ARG A 288 7.51 23.09 -5.88
N ILE A 289 7.94 22.76 -4.67
CA ILE A 289 8.22 23.73 -3.61
C ILE A 289 9.39 24.64 -4.00
N GLN A 290 10.46 24.08 -4.55
CA GLN A 290 11.64 24.83 -5.00
C GLN A 290 11.29 25.77 -6.17
N GLY A 291 10.47 25.32 -7.12
CA GLY A 291 10.06 26.09 -8.30
C GLY A 291 9.01 27.18 -8.05
N ALA A 292 8.41 27.25 -6.86
CA ALA A 292 7.43 28.27 -6.49
C ALA A 292 8.05 29.62 -6.05
N SER A 293 9.36 29.79 -6.23
CA SER A 293 10.14 30.99 -5.86
C SER A 293 10.31 31.97 -7.02
#